data_AF-A0A258L6N2-F1
#
_entry.id   AF-A0A258L6N2-F1
#
_cell.length_a   1.000
_cell.length_b   1.000
_cell.length_c   1.000
_cell.angle_alpha   90.00
_cell.angle_beta   90.00
_cell.angle_gamma   90.00
#
_symmetry.space_group_name_H-M   'P 1'
#
loop_
_entity.id
_entity.type
_entity.pdbx_description
1 polymer ?
#
loop_
_entity_poly.entity_id
_entity_poly.type
_entity_poly.pdbx_seq_one_letter_code
_entity_poly.pdbx_strand_id
1 'polypeptide(L)'
;LSQRADVNIAMINYYFGSKEKLFETLLEQKATYMRNRIEAVEADKTLTEIEKLDQIIEDYVTRFLSQPEFHRVLQQELLVSQRENLHQNVIGLFVKNTQNVVAIIEKGIRKKQFRKVDPPLVFASIIGTINQVMMSRTMCNLLMNKAIENNPYQDPLFKKRLIQHLKQMVHAQLLIEKES
;
A
#
# COMPACT_ATOMS: atom_id res chain seq x y z
N LEU A 1 26.67 23.60 7.31
CA LEU A 1 25.47 22.84 6.90
C LEU A 1 24.28 23.71 6.44
N SER A 2 24.32 25.05 6.56
CA SER A 2 23.17 25.92 6.16
C SER A 2 23.09 26.32 4.68
N GLN A 3 24.18 26.29 3.89
CA GLN A 3 24.13 26.82 2.51
C GLN A 3 23.40 25.92 1.48
N ARG A 4 23.18 24.63 1.76
CA ARG A 4 22.35 23.76 0.90
C ARG A 4 20.85 23.83 1.23
N ALA A 5 20.49 24.40 2.38
CA ALA A 5 19.12 24.47 2.85
C ALA A 5 18.40 25.74 2.37
N ASP A 6 19.12 26.85 2.20
CA ASP A 6 18.54 28.14 1.78
C ASP A 6 17.97 28.13 0.36
N VAL A 7 18.66 27.48 -0.59
CA VAL A 7 18.16 27.33 -1.98
C VAL A 7 16.90 26.46 -2.02
N ASN A 8 16.76 25.51 -1.10
CA ASN A 8 15.67 24.54 -1.10
C ASN A 8 14.35 25.14 -0.58
N ILE A 9 14.40 25.97 0.47
CA ILE A 9 13.18 26.55 1.05
C ILE A 9 12.54 27.57 0.10
N ALA A 10 13.33 28.42 -0.57
CA ALA A 10 12.82 29.40 -1.52
C ALA A 10 12.18 28.74 -2.75
N MET A 11 12.77 27.65 -3.29
CA MET A 11 12.17 26.91 -4.41
C MET A 11 10.93 26.12 -4.00
N ILE A 12 10.91 25.52 -2.79
CA ILE A 12 9.70 24.84 -2.27
C ILE A 12 8.55 25.84 -2.17
N ASN A 13 8.80 27.05 -1.65
CA ASN A 13 7.77 28.08 -1.56
C ASN A 13 7.36 28.62 -2.95
N TYR A 14 8.29 28.71 -3.92
CA TYR A 14 7.99 29.19 -5.27
C TYR A 14 7.15 28.20 -6.09
N TYR A 15 7.45 26.90 -6.04
CA TYR A 15 6.75 25.87 -6.82
C TYR A 15 5.54 25.26 -6.11
N PHE A 16 5.57 25.22 -4.79
CA PHE A 16 4.54 24.53 -4.00
C PHE A 16 3.86 25.46 -2.99
N GLY A 17 4.34 26.69 -2.75
CA GLY A 17 3.79 27.58 -1.74
C GLY A 17 4.24 27.23 -0.31
N SER A 18 4.20 25.94 0.07
CA SER A 18 4.68 25.45 1.36
C SER A 18 5.19 24.00 1.29
N LYS A 19 5.93 23.56 2.33
CA LYS A 19 6.34 22.15 2.50
C LYS A 19 5.15 21.18 2.55
N GLU A 20 4.02 21.63 3.09
CA GLU A 20 2.80 20.82 3.18
C GLU A 20 2.21 20.59 1.79
N LYS A 21 2.15 21.63 0.97
CA LYS A 21 1.62 21.50 -0.38
C LYS A 21 2.51 20.66 -1.29
N LEU A 22 3.84 20.76 -1.13
CA LEU A 22 4.77 19.83 -1.78
C LEU A 22 4.46 18.38 -1.39
N PHE A 23 4.25 18.12 -0.11
CA PHE A 23 3.92 16.79 0.37
C PHE A 23 2.57 16.30 -0.16
N GLU A 24 1.52 17.14 -0.17
CA GLU A 24 0.22 16.84 -0.79
C GLU A 24 0.35 16.48 -2.27
N THR A 25 1.09 17.28 -3.05
CA THR A 25 1.29 17.01 -4.48
C THR A 25 2.03 15.70 -4.70
N LEU A 26 3.04 15.40 -3.89
CA LEU A 26 3.75 14.12 -3.97
C LEU A 26 2.85 12.93 -3.60
N LEU A 27 1.99 13.09 -2.59
CA LEU A 27 1.00 12.07 -2.21
C LEU A 27 -0.01 11.82 -3.32
N GLU A 28 -0.56 12.89 -3.90
CA GLU A 28 -1.54 12.81 -4.99
C GLU A 28 -0.95 12.10 -6.21
N GLN A 29 0.28 12.44 -6.60
CA GLN A 29 0.98 11.76 -7.69
C GLN A 29 1.15 10.26 -7.42
N LYS A 30 1.56 9.89 -6.20
CA LYS A 30 1.80 8.49 -5.84
C LYS A 30 0.49 7.70 -5.69
N ALA A 31 -0.55 8.30 -5.12
CA ALA A 31 -1.87 7.70 -5.01
C ALA A 31 -2.50 7.49 -6.38
N THR A 32 -2.36 8.47 -7.30
CA THR A 32 -2.84 8.38 -8.68
C THR A 32 -2.12 7.28 -9.46
N TYR A 33 -0.80 7.15 -9.30
CA TYR A 33 -0.07 6.02 -9.88
C TYR A 33 -0.66 4.66 -9.45
N MET A 34 -0.90 4.48 -8.14
CA MET A 34 -1.48 3.24 -7.63
C MET A 34 -2.92 3.04 -8.12
N ARG A 35 -3.70 4.11 -8.19
CA ARG A 35 -5.07 4.07 -8.71
C ARG A 35 -5.11 3.57 -10.15
N ASN A 36 -4.30 4.18 -11.02
CA ASN A 36 -4.22 3.81 -12.44
C ASN A 36 -3.81 2.34 -12.62
N ARG A 37 -2.90 1.84 -11.76
CA ARG A 37 -2.53 0.42 -11.73
C ARG A 37 -3.71 -0.48 -11.38
N ILE A 38 -4.43 -0.15 -10.31
CA ILE A 38 -5.59 -0.93 -9.85
C ILE A 38 -6.70 -0.91 -10.92
N GLU A 39 -7.00 0.25 -11.51
CA GLU A 39 -7.99 0.39 -12.58
C GLU A 39 -7.60 -0.41 -13.83
N ALA A 40 -6.32 -0.43 -14.20
CA ALA A 40 -5.83 -1.25 -15.31
C ALA A 40 -6.00 -2.75 -15.03
N VAL A 41 -5.70 -3.21 -13.82
CA VAL A 41 -5.91 -4.61 -13.40
C VAL A 41 -7.40 -4.96 -13.36
N GLU A 42 -8.24 -4.06 -12.87
CA GLU A 42 -9.69 -4.25 -12.85
C GLU A 42 -10.27 -4.39 -14.26
N ALA A 43 -9.81 -3.55 -15.19
CA ALA A 43 -10.24 -3.53 -16.59
C ALA A 43 -9.76 -4.74 -17.40
N ASP A 44 -8.72 -5.44 -16.96
CA ASP A 44 -8.20 -6.63 -17.63
C ASP A 44 -9.22 -7.78 -17.57
N LYS A 45 -9.72 -8.19 -18.74
CA LYS A 45 -10.70 -9.27 -18.88
C LYS A 45 -10.06 -10.66 -18.95
N THR A 46 -8.75 -10.74 -19.11
CA THR A 46 -8.00 -12.01 -19.17
C THR A 46 -7.76 -12.59 -17.79
N LEU A 47 -7.81 -11.76 -16.75
CA LEU A 47 -7.60 -12.14 -15.36
C LEU A 47 -8.91 -12.52 -14.66
N THR A 48 -8.87 -13.61 -13.90
CA THR A 48 -9.88 -13.94 -12.89
C THR A 48 -9.81 -12.96 -11.72
N GLU A 49 -10.87 -12.89 -10.90
CA GLU A 49 -10.89 -11.96 -9.76
C GLU A 49 -9.78 -12.26 -8.73
N ILE A 50 -9.33 -13.52 -8.61
CA ILE A 50 -8.23 -13.87 -7.69
C ILE A 50 -6.86 -13.44 -8.24
N GLU A 51 -6.64 -13.60 -9.55
CA GLU A 51 -5.41 -13.15 -10.21
C GLU A 51 -5.28 -11.62 -10.17
N LYS A 52 -6.40 -10.90 -10.24
CA LYS A 52 -6.44 -9.45 -10.02
C LYS A 52 -5.97 -9.07 -8.63
N LEU A 53 -6.46 -9.75 -7.60
CA LEU A 53 -6.01 -9.52 -6.23
C LEU A 53 -4.53 -9.85 -6.07
N ASP A 54 -4.05 -10.94 -6.67
CA ASP A 54 -2.64 -11.32 -6.65
C ASP A 54 -1.74 -10.25 -7.27
N GLN A 55 -2.14 -9.68 -8.41
CA GLN A 55 -1.40 -8.61 -9.06
C GLN A 55 -1.43 -7.31 -8.25
N ILE A 56 -2.57 -6.97 -7.65
CA ILE A 56 -2.71 -5.80 -6.77
C ILE A 56 -1.83 -5.93 -5.53
N ILE A 57 -1.80 -7.11 -4.88
CA ILE A 57 -0.90 -7.40 -3.75
C ILE A 57 0.55 -7.16 -4.14
N GLU A 58 0.96 -7.67 -5.30
CA GLU A 58 2.32 -7.50 -5.82
C GLU A 58 2.66 -6.04 -6.11
N ASP A 59 1.73 -5.28 -6.68
CA ASP A 59 1.88 -3.85 -6.92
C ASP A 59 2.05 -3.05 -5.63
N TYR A 60 1.22 -3.32 -4.61
CA TYR A 60 1.33 -2.66 -3.29
C TYR A 60 2.66 -2.96 -2.61
N VAL A 61 3.04 -4.25 -2.52
CA VAL A 61 4.30 -4.67 -1.89
C VAL A 61 5.49 -4.06 -2.62
N THR A 62 5.50 -4.13 -3.95
CA THR A 62 6.57 -3.54 -4.79
C THR A 62 6.67 -2.05 -4.57
N ARG A 63 5.54 -1.34 -4.59
CA ARG A 63 5.53 0.11 -4.43
C ARG A 63 6.05 0.52 -3.07
N PHE A 64 5.55 -0.08 -2.00
CA PHE A 64 5.89 0.34 -0.63
C PHE A 64 7.35 0.01 -0.29
N LEU A 65 7.84 -1.17 -0.66
CA LEU A 65 9.25 -1.54 -0.45
C LEU A 65 10.22 -0.69 -1.27
N SER A 66 9.82 -0.18 -2.44
CA SER A 66 10.66 0.71 -3.25
C SER A 66 10.84 2.10 -2.64
N GLN A 67 9.94 2.51 -1.73
CA GLN A 67 9.89 3.87 -1.18
C GLN A 67 9.59 3.87 0.34
N PRO A 68 10.41 3.19 1.15
CA PRO A 68 10.13 2.94 2.57
C PRO A 68 10.08 4.23 3.40
N GLU A 69 10.96 5.21 3.11
CA GLU A 69 10.96 6.50 3.82
C GLU A 69 9.65 7.25 3.62
N PHE A 70 9.17 7.30 2.36
CA PHE A 70 7.93 7.98 2.04
C PHE A 70 6.73 7.29 2.70
N HIS A 71 6.69 5.95 2.66
CA HIS A 71 5.64 5.19 3.32
C HIS A 71 5.58 5.50 4.83
N ARG A 72 6.73 5.61 5.51
CA ARG A 72 6.78 5.95 6.94
C ARG A 72 6.28 7.35 7.25
N VAL A 73 6.66 8.35 6.44
CA VAL A 73 6.12 9.72 6.58
C VAL A 73 4.61 9.73 6.42
N LEU A 74 4.09 9.02 5.41
CA LEU A 74 2.65 8.86 5.20
C LEU A 74 1.96 8.21 6.41
N GLN A 75 2.51 7.12 6.95
CA GLN A 75 1.93 6.46 8.13
C GLN A 75 1.89 7.39 9.34
N GLN A 76 2.92 8.21 9.53
CA GLN A 76 2.95 9.20 10.60
C GLN A 76 1.83 10.25 10.45
N GLU A 77 1.59 10.74 9.23
CA GLU A 77 0.50 11.70 8.94
C GLU A 77 -0.89 11.08 9.05
N LEU A 78 -1.02 9.77 8.81
CA LEU A 78 -2.26 9.01 9.04
C LEU A 78 -2.51 8.76 10.54
N LEU A 79 -1.49 8.67 11.37
CA LEU A 79 -1.62 8.46 12.82
C LEU A 79 -1.82 9.77 13.60
N VAL A 80 -1.26 10.87 13.11
CA VAL A 80 -1.23 12.15 13.83
C VAL A 80 -2.20 13.14 13.19
N SER A 81 -3.40 13.29 13.75
CA SER A 81 -4.44 14.21 13.26
C SER A 81 -4.19 15.69 13.58
N GLN A 82 -2.94 16.11 13.86
CA GLN A 82 -2.63 17.51 14.21
C GLN A 82 -2.91 18.50 13.07
N ARG A 83 -2.99 18.02 11.82
CA ARG A 83 -3.29 18.80 10.61
C ARG A 83 -4.52 18.25 9.91
N GLU A 84 -5.70 18.62 10.39
CA GLU A 84 -6.98 18.04 9.99
C GLU A 84 -7.21 18.06 8.47
N ASN A 85 -6.91 19.17 7.79
CA ASN A 85 -7.08 19.30 6.33
C ASN A 85 -6.16 18.37 5.52
N LEU A 86 -4.87 18.31 5.88
CA LEU A 86 -3.91 17.41 5.23
C LEU A 86 -4.31 15.95 5.45
N HIS A 87 -4.70 15.61 6.67
CA HIS A 87 -5.16 14.28 7.04
C HIS A 87 -6.40 13.85 6.24
N GLN A 88 -7.40 14.72 6.10
CA GLN A 88 -8.59 14.45 5.28
C GLN A 88 -8.25 14.27 3.79
N ASN A 89 -7.39 15.12 3.23
CA ASN A 89 -6.93 15.02 1.84
C ASN A 89 -6.21 13.68 1.59
N VAL A 90 -5.32 13.28 2.51
CA VAL A 90 -4.62 12.00 2.46
C VAL A 90 -5.63 10.85 2.47
N ILE A 91 -6.57 10.82 3.42
CA ILE A 91 -7.60 9.78 3.53
C ILE A 91 -8.40 9.66 2.23
N GLY A 92 -8.86 10.78 1.66
CA GLY A 92 -9.63 10.79 0.42
C GLY A 92 -8.92 10.11 -0.76
N LEU A 93 -7.59 10.19 -0.82
CA LEU A 93 -6.78 9.51 -1.84
C LEU A 93 -6.79 7.98 -1.65
N PHE A 94 -6.76 7.49 -0.41
CA PHE A 94 -6.80 6.06 -0.10
C PHE A 94 -8.19 5.43 -0.22
N VAL A 95 -9.25 6.20 0.03
CA VAL A 95 -10.64 5.72 -0.07
C VAL A 95 -10.92 5.16 -1.47
N LYS A 96 -10.53 5.89 -2.54
CA LYS A 96 -10.77 5.43 -3.92
C LYS A 96 -10.05 4.11 -4.23
N ASN A 97 -8.79 4.00 -3.83
CA ASN A 97 -8.02 2.78 -4.06
C ASN A 97 -8.62 1.59 -3.28
N THR A 98 -9.09 1.85 -2.06
CA THR A 98 -9.79 0.87 -1.22
C THR A 98 -11.07 0.39 -1.89
N GLN A 99 -11.89 1.31 -2.38
CA GLN A 99 -13.16 1.01 -3.05
C GLN A 99 -12.96 0.10 -4.27
N ASN A 100 -11.94 0.36 -5.10
CA ASN A 100 -11.68 -0.47 -6.28
C ASN A 100 -11.31 -1.92 -5.90
N VAL A 101 -10.49 -2.11 -4.86
CA VAL A 101 -10.13 -3.47 -4.42
C VAL A 101 -11.32 -4.19 -3.77
N VAL A 102 -12.10 -3.46 -2.96
CA VAL A 102 -13.35 -3.98 -2.39
C VAL A 102 -14.31 -4.45 -3.48
N ALA A 103 -14.48 -3.68 -4.55
CA ALA A 103 -15.36 -4.02 -5.66
C ALA A 103 -14.94 -5.32 -6.37
N ILE A 104 -13.64 -5.59 -6.50
CA ILE A 104 -13.11 -6.85 -7.07
C ILE A 104 -13.52 -8.04 -6.19
N ILE A 105 -13.32 -7.93 -4.88
CA ILE A 105 -13.69 -8.99 -3.93
C ILE A 105 -15.21 -9.23 -3.97
N GLU A 106 -16.02 -8.17 -3.91
CA GLU A 106 -17.47 -8.29 -4.01
C GLU A 106 -17.94 -8.94 -5.30
N LYS A 107 -17.27 -8.63 -6.43
CA LYS A 107 -17.58 -9.24 -7.72
C LYS A 107 -17.28 -10.73 -7.72
N GLY A 108 -16.16 -11.16 -7.12
CA GLY A 108 -15.87 -12.57 -6.92
C GLY A 108 -16.89 -13.28 -6.02
N ILE A 109 -17.40 -12.60 -4.97
CA ILE A 109 -18.49 -13.11 -4.12
C ILE A 109 -19.79 -13.26 -4.93
N ARG A 110 -20.19 -12.23 -5.69
CA ARG A 110 -21.40 -12.28 -6.55
C ARG A 110 -21.34 -13.39 -7.60
N LYS A 111 -20.15 -13.65 -8.14
CA LYS A 111 -19.87 -14.75 -9.07
C LYS A 111 -19.77 -16.13 -8.40
N LYS A 112 -19.91 -16.22 -7.07
CA LYS A 112 -19.72 -17.44 -6.27
C LYS A 112 -18.33 -18.07 -6.43
N GLN A 113 -17.34 -17.26 -6.80
CA GLN A 113 -15.93 -17.68 -6.89
C GLN A 113 -15.24 -17.53 -5.54
N PHE A 114 -15.71 -16.59 -4.70
CA PHE A 114 -15.22 -16.37 -3.35
C PHE A 114 -16.29 -16.70 -2.30
N ARG A 115 -15.83 -17.13 -1.12
CA ARG A 115 -16.62 -17.23 0.10
C ARG A 115 -17.17 -15.87 0.50
N LYS A 116 -18.32 -15.87 1.19
CA LYS A 116 -18.88 -14.65 1.77
C LYS A 116 -18.01 -14.20 2.95
N VAL A 117 -17.31 -13.09 2.76
CA VAL A 117 -16.43 -12.45 3.74
C VAL A 117 -16.76 -10.96 3.84
N ASP A 118 -16.06 -10.24 4.72
CA ASP A 118 -16.08 -8.77 4.77
C ASP A 118 -14.95 -8.21 3.87
N PRO A 119 -15.26 -7.65 2.69
CA PRO A 119 -14.23 -7.21 1.76
C PRO A 119 -13.34 -6.07 2.28
N PRO A 120 -13.87 -5.02 2.94
CA PRO A 120 -13.03 -4.03 3.60
C PRO A 120 -12.02 -4.62 4.58
N LEU A 121 -12.42 -5.59 5.41
CA LEU A 121 -11.52 -6.22 6.39
C LEU A 121 -10.47 -7.13 5.73
N VAL A 122 -10.79 -7.79 4.61
CA VAL A 122 -9.80 -8.52 3.80
C VAL A 122 -8.72 -7.54 3.31
N PHE A 123 -9.14 -6.42 2.73
CA PHE A 123 -8.18 -5.41 2.24
C PHE A 123 -7.38 -4.78 3.38
N ALA A 124 -8.02 -4.48 4.51
CA ALA A 124 -7.34 -3.99 5.70
C ALA A 124 -6.29 -5.00 6.23
N SER A 125 -6.56 -6.30 6.13
CA SER A 125 -5.60 -7.35 6.53
C SER A 125 -4.37 -7.38 5.62
N ILE A 126 -4.55 -7.17 4.31
CA ILE A 126 -3.44 -7.04 3.34
C ILE A 126 -2.59 -5.82 3.70
N ILE A 127 -3.21 -4.64 3.80
CA ILE A 127 -2.51 -3.39 4.07
C ILE A 127 -1.86 -3.38 5.47
N GLY A 128 -2.57 -3.89 6.48
CA GLY A 128 -2.07 -3.99 7.85
C GLY A 128 -0.82 -4.84 7.96
N THR A 129 -0.79 -5.98 7.28
CA THR A 129 0.40 -6.86 7.22
C THR A 129 1.59 -6.15 6.59
N ILE A 130 1.38 -5.42 5.48
CA ILE A 130 2.45 -4.64 4.84
C ILE A 130 2.92 -3.51 5.77
N ASN A 131 2.00 -2.75 6.37
CA ASN A 131 2.33 -1.65 7.27
C ASN A 131 3.13 -2.14 8.49
N GLN A 132 2.80 -3.32 9.04
CA GLN A 132 3.49 -3.90 10.18
C GLN A 132 4.96 -4.16 9.90
N VAL A 133 5.29 -4.73 8.74
CA VAL A 133 6.69 -4.98 8.34
C VAL A 133 7.39 -3.70 7.85
N MET A 134 6.64 -2.69 7.45
CA MET A 134 7.17 -1.38 7.03
C MET A 134 7.34 -0.38 8.17
N MET A 135 6.86 -0.71 9.38
CA MET A 135 6.89 0.18 10.55
C MET A 135 8.31 0.67 10.86
N SER A 136 9.28 -0.26 10.92
CA SER A 136 10.70 0.06 10.94
C SER A 136 11.55 -1.14 10.50
N ARG A 137 12.78 -0.88 10.04
CA ARG A 137 13.75 -1.95 9.71
C ARG A 137 14.01 -2.86 10.90
N THR A 138 14.20 -2.28 12.08
CA THR A 138 14.44 -3.02 13.32
C THR A 138 13.27 -3.95 13.67
N MET A 139 12.03 -3.43 13.60
CA MET A 139 10.84 -4.26 13.85
C MET A 139 10.69 -5.37 12.80
N CYS A 140 10.93 -5.06 11.54
CA CYS A 140 10.87 -6.07 10.47
C CYS A 140 11.90 -7.18 10.71
N ASN A 141 13.15 -6.83 11.01
CA ASN A 141 14.20 -7.80 11.30
C ASN A 141 13.87 -8.64 12.55
N LEU A 142 13.30 -8.04 13.59
CA LEU A 142 12.83 -8.76 14.78
C LEU A 142 11.76 -9.81 14.41
N LEU A 143 10.71 -9.41 13.68
CA LEU A 143 9.63 -10.31 13.25
C LEU A 143 10.14 -11.42 12.33
N MET A 144 11.16 -11.14 11.52
CA MET A 144 11.74 -12.09 10.57
C MET A 144 12.87 -12.94 11.17
N ASN A 145 13.20 -12.76 12.45
CA ASN A 145 14.34 -13.38 13.12
C ASN A 145 15.67 -13.17 12.32
N LYS A 146 15.92 -11.93 11.88
CA LYS A 146 17.11 -11.51 11.15
C LYS A 146 17.95 -10.53 11.98
N ALA A 147 19.25 -10.46 11.68
CA ALA A 147 20.15 -9.47 12.28
C ALA A 147 19.71 -8.02 11.96
N ILE A 148 19.92 -7.11 12.91
CA ILE A 148 19.45 -5.71 12.87
C ILE A 148 20.03 -4.92 11.69
N GLU A 149 21.26 -5.25 11.28
CA GLU A 149 22.00 -4.55 10.21
C GLU A 149 21.43 -4.82 8.80
N ASN A 150 20.58 -5.83 8.64
CA ASN A 150 19.98 -6.14 7.34
C ASN A 150 18.99 -5.07 6.92
N ASN A 151 18.99 -4.71 5.63
CA ASN A 151 17.92 -3.92 5.04
C ASN A 151 16.91 -4.84 4.34
N PRO A 152 15.82 -5.26 5.01
CA PRO A 152 14.86 -6.21 4.43
C PRO A 152 14.17 -5.65 3.19
N TYR A 153 14.05 -4.33 3.06
CA TYR A 153 13.34 -3.69 1.95
C TYR A 153 14.11 -3.75 0.62
N GLN A 154 15.40 -4.07 0.67
CA GLN A 154 16.25 -4.31 -0.51
C GLN A 154 16.46 -5.80 -0.80
N ASP A 155 15.96 -6.69 0.06
CA ASP A 155 16.11 -8.13 -0.09
C ASP A 155 15.01 -8.70 -1.02
N PRO A 156 15.36 -9.19 -2.23
CA PRO A 156 14.39 -9.74 -3.16
C PRO A 156 13.73 -11.01 -2.62
N LEU A 157 14.40 -11.79 -1.76
CA LEU A 157 13.82 -12.96 -1.12
C LEU A 157 12.77 -12.57 -0.09
N PHE A 158 13.02 -11.51 0.68
CA PHE A 158 12.03 -10.96 1.60
C PHE A 158 10.79 -10.47 0.85
N LYS A 159 10.98 -9.67 -0.22
CA LYS A 159 9.88 -9.21 -1.08
C LYS A 159 9.05 -10.38 -1.60
N LYS A 160 9.69 -11.40 -2.16
CA LYS A 160 9.02 -12.60 -2.68
C LYS A 160 8.23 -13.33 -1.59
N ARG A 161 8.84 -13.53 -0.42
CA ARG A 161 8.20 -14.17 0.74
C ARG A 161 6.97 -13.41 1.21
N LEU A 162 7.04 -12.09 1.31
CA LEU A 162 5.91 -11.25 1.73
C LEU A 162 4.75 -11.32 0.73
N ILE A 163 5.03 -11.22 -0.57
CA ILE A 163 4.01 -11.37 -1.62
C ILE A 163 3.35 -12.73 -1.53
N GLN A 164 4.14 -13.81 -1.45
CA GLN A 164 3.60 -15.17 -1.36
C GLN A 164 2.73 -15.37 -0.11
N HIS A 165 3.16 -14.86 1.04
CA HIS A 165 2.37 -14.95 2.27
C HIS A 165 1.02 -14.23 2.15
N LEU A 166 1.00 -13.00 1.61
CA LEU A 166 -0.23 -12.25 1.40
C LEU A 166 -1.17 -12.94 0.42
N LYS A 167 -0.65 -13.48 -0.69
CA LYS A 167 -1.45 -14.27 -1.64
C LYS A 167 -2.05 -15.49 -0.96
N GLN A 168 -1.24 -16.27 -0.23
CA GLN A 168 -1.71 -17.44 0.52
C GLN A 168 -2.80 -17.09 1.54
N MET A 169 -2.61 -16.02 2.31
CA MET A 169 -3.59 -15.55 3.29
C MET A 169 -4.93 -15.18 2.62
N VAL A 170 -4.88 -14.42 1.53
CA VAL A 170 -6.08 -13.99 0.79
C VAL A 170 -6.76 -15.17 0.12
N HIS A 171 -6.00 -16.09 -0.50
CA HIS A 171 -6.54 -17.30 -1.11
C HIS A 171 -7.23 -18.18 -0.05
N ALA A 172 -6.56 -18.39 1.08
CA ALA A 172 -7.07 -19.18 2.20
C ALA A 172 -8.28 -18.54 2.90
N GLN A 173 -8.57 -17.26 2.67
CA GLN A 173 -9.77 -16.59 3.15
C GLN A 173 -10.89 -16.54 2.10
N LEU A 174 -10.55 -16.41 0.82
CA LEU A 174 -11.51 -16.18 -0.26
C LEU A 174 -11.91 -17.45 -1.00
N LEU A 175 -10.96 -18.31 -1.37
CA LEU A 175 -11.25 -19.46 -2.23
C LEU A 175 -12.06 -20.50 -1.46
N ILE A 176 -13.02 -21.09 -2.14
CA ILE A 176 -13.82 -22.21 -1.62
C ILE A 176 -12.94 -23.46 -1.74
N GLU A 177 -12.69 -24.14 -0.62
CA GLU A 177 -12.04 -25.45 -0.67
C GLU A 177 -12.94 -26.38 -1.49
N LYS A 178 -12.39 -26.97 -2.55
CA LYS A 178 -13.07 -28.09 -3.20
C LYS A 178 -12.94 -29.26 -2.24
N GLU A 179 -14.01 -29.60 -1.53
CA GLU A 179 -14.14 -30.92 -0.93
C GLU A 179 -13.79 -31.94 -2.02
N SER A 180 -12.72 -32.69 -1.76
CA SER A 180 -12.19 -33.75 -2.62
C SER A 180 -12.83 -35.06 -2.22
#